data_AF-A0A4D6KHW1-F1
#
_entry.id   AF-A0A4D6KHW1-F1
#
_cell.length_a   1.000
_cell.length_b   1.000
_cell.length_c   1.000
_cell.angle_alpha   90.00
_cell.angle_beta   90.00
_cell.angle_gamma   90.00
#
_symmetry.space_group_name_H-M   'P 1'
#
loop_
_entity.id
_entity.type
_entity.pdbx_description
1 polymer ?
#
loop_
_entity_poly.entity_id
_entity_poly.type
_entity_poly.pdbx_seq_one_letter_code
_entity_poly.pdbx_strand_id
1 'polypeptide(L)'
;MEDEPATEILHATYRALCDHGYANLTVQDIAAEADRSTASIHYHYDDKDQLFVAFLDYLYDRYTERLADVDEGSPRDRLDALFDVSFDDGPDGPQQAFRTAMLEVTAQAPYDDAIRDRLAEFDELLFEQLRETIADGVETGVFDDRVDPAVAAEFLTATITGAHTREVAAGAPSDRLYAALTEYTERHLLAAGSTGVAD
;
A
#
# COMPACT_ATOMS: atom_id res chain seq x y z
N MET A 1 -20.26 7.47 14.11
CA MET A 1 -19.44 8.57 14.62
C MET A 1 -18.20 7.90 15.12
N GLU A 2 -17.17 7.84 14.28
CA GLU A 2 -15.83 7.52 14.77
C GLU A 2 -15.49 8.47 15.91
N ASP A 3 -14.77 7.96 16.91
CA ASP A 3 -14.32 8.76 18.03
C ASP A 3 -13.30 9.77 17.47
N GLU A 4 -13.74 11.01 17.19
CA GLU A 4 -12.94 12.09 16.62
C GLU A 4 -11.54 12.23 17.28
N PRO A 5 -11.38 12.02 18.62
CA PRO A 5 -10.06 11.96 19.25
C PRO A 5 -9.17 10.79 18.82
N ALA A 6 -9.74 9.62 18.52
CA ALA A 6 -8.97 8.46 18.05
C ALA A 6 -8.38 8.72 16.66
N THR A 7 -9.17 9.27 15.73
CA THR A 7 -8.68 9.65 14.40
C THR A 7 -7.58 10.71 14.47
N GLU A 8 -7.70 11.70 15.38
CA GLU A 8 -6.63 12.68 15.62
C GLU A 8 -5.32 12.04 16.11
N ILE A 9 -5.41 11.05 17.02
CA ILE A 9 -4.24 10.32 17.52
C ILE A 9 -3.57 9.53 16.39
N LEU A 10 -4.35 8.91 15.49
CA LEU A 10 -3.82 8.17 14.35
C LEU A 10 -3.13 9.09 13.33
N HIS A 11 -3.71 10.27 13.06
CA HIS A 11 -3.07 11.29 12.21
C HIS A 11 -1.78 11.82 12.84
N ALA A 12 -1.76 12.02 14.17
CA ALA A 12 -0.55 12.40 14.89
C ALA A 12 0.50 11.29 14.86
N THR A 13 0.07 10.03 14.96
CA THR A 13 0.94 8.86 14.83
C THR A 13 1.62 8.83 13.46
N TYR A 14 0.88 9.07 12.38
CA TYR A 14 1.46 9.19 11.03
C TYR A 14 2.58 10.23 10.98
N ARG A 15 2.34 11.43 11.51
CA ARG A 15 3.31 12.54 11.47
C ARG A 15 4.54 12.25 12.34
N ALA A 16 4.33 11.83 13.58
CA ALA A 16 5.41 11.46 14.48
C ALA A 16 6.23 10.29 13.93
N LEU A 17 5.59 9.33 13.26
CA LEU A 17 6.28 8.22 12.61
C LEU A 17 7.18 8.69 11.46
N CYS A 18 6.72 9.65 10.65
CA CYS A 18 7.57 10.27 9.62
C CYS A 18 8.79 10.99 10.23
N ASP A 19 8.62 11.68 11.35
CA ASP A 19 9.70 12.47 11.95
C ASP A 19 10.73 11.64 12.73
N HIS A 20 10.28 10.57 13.39
CA HIS A 20 11.10 9.81 14.33
C HIS A 20 11.51 8.42 13.83
N GLY A 21 10.79 7.86 12.85
CA GLY A 21 10.88 6.45 12.48
C GLY A 21 10.26 5.53 13.55
N TYR A 22 9.94 4.30 13.18
CA TYR A 22 9.29 3.33 14.08
C TYR A 22 10.17 3.00 15.30
N ALA A 23 11.47 2.82 15.07
CA ALA A 23 12.41 2.37 16.10
C ALA A 23 12.56 3.36 17.26
N ASN A 24 12.53 4.67 16.98
CA ASN A 24 12.69 5.71 18.01
C ASN A 24 11.37 6.30 18.50
N LEU A 25 10.25 5.99 17.85
CA LEU A 25 8.96 6.57 18.22
C LEU A 25 8.52 6.14 19.62
N THR A 26 8.08 7.10 20.43
CA THR A 26 7.49 6.87 21.74
C THR A 26 6.05 7.36 21.82
N VAL A 27 5.28 6.84 22.78
CA VAL A 27 3.92 7.36 23.09
C VAL A 27 3.96 8.85 23.48
N GLN A 28 5.09 9.33 23.99
CA GLN A 28 5.29 10.73 24.35
C GLN A 28 5.40 11.63 23.11
N ASP A 29 6.11 11.17 22.07
CA ASP A 29 6.21 11.89 20.80
C ASP A 29 4.84 12.00 20.13
N ILE A 30 4.06 10.90 20.12
CA ILE A 30 2.69 10.88 19.59
C ILE A 30 1.79 11.83 20.38
N ALA A 31 1.86 11.80 21.71
CA ALA A 31 1.08 12.69 22.57
C ALA A 31 1.40 14.17 22.30
N ALA A 32 2.69 14.49 22.13
CA ALA A 32 3.12 15.85 21.78
C ALA A 32 2.58 16.27 20.40
N GLU A 33 2.63 15.39 19.41
CA GLU A 33 2.13 15.63 18.06
C GLU A 33 0.60 15.76 17.99
N ALA A 34 -0.12 15.09 18.90
CA ALA A 34 -1.57 15.18 19.03
C ALA A 34 -2.05 16.37 19.88
N ASP A 35 -1.14 17.14 20.49
CA ASP A 35 -1.45 18.12 21.55
C ASP A 35 -2.29 17.51 22.70
N ARG A 36 -1.95 16.27 23.08
CA ARG A 36 -2.62 15.50 24.15
C ARG A 36 -1.63 15.10 25.24
N SER A 37 -2.17 14.69 26.39
CA SER A 37 -1.35 14.04 27.43
C SER A 37 -1.15 12.56 27.11
N THR A 38 -0.03 11.98 27.53
CA THR A 38 0.18 10.51 27.43
C THR A 38 -0.91 9.72 28.13
N ALA A 39 -1.47 10.23 29.24
CA ALA A 39 -2.61 9.63 29.91
C ALA A 39 -3.87 9.60 29.03
N SER A 40 -4.06 10.60 28.16
CA SER A 40 -5.14 10.63 27.17
C SER A 40 -4.91 9.59 26.07
N ILE A 41 -3.66 9.39 25.63
CA ILE A 41 -3.35 8.32 24.67
C ILE A 41 -3.61 6.94 25.31
N HIS A 42 -3.15 6.74 26.56
CA HIS A 42 -3.38 5.51 27.33
C HIS A 42 -4.84 5.23 27.67
N TYR A 43 -5.73 6.22 27.57
CA TYR A 43 -7.16 6.00 27.68
C TYR A 43 -7.74 5.28 26.45
N HIS A 44 -7.15 5.50 25.27
CA HIS A 44 -7.56 4.87 24.01
C HIS A 44 -6.73 3.62 23.67
N TYR A 45 -5.45 3.61 24.03
CA TYR A 45 -4.49 2.55 23.67
C TYR A 45 -3.58 2.21 24.85
N ASP A 46 -3.65 0.98 25.34
CA ASP A 46 -2.92 0.50 26.52
C ASP A 46 -1.40 0.63 26.35
N ASP A 47 -0.88 0.36 25.15
CA ASP A 47 0.54 0.45 24.82
C ASP A 47 0.80 0.89 23.36
N LYS A 48 2.09 1.01 23.03
CA LYS A 48 2.56 1.40 21.69
C LYS A 48 2.10 0.39 20.65
N ASP A 49 2.14 -0.90 20.94
CA ASP A 49 1.87 -1.96 19.97
C ASP A 49 0.39 -1.98 19.58
N GLN A 50 -0.52 -1.84 20.56
CA GLN A 50 -1.95 -1.69 20.29
C GLN A 50 -2.27 -0.44 19.48
N LEU A 51 -1.61 0.69 19.77
CA LEU A 51 -1.75 1.91 18.98
C LEU A 51 -1.28 1.70 17.54
N PHE A 52 -0.19 0.95 17.34
CA PHE A 52 0.32 0.64 16.00
C PHE A 52 -0.59 -0.30 15.22
N VAL A 53 -1.19 -1.29 15.87
CA VAL A 53 -2.20 -2.14 15.22
C VAL A 53 -3.38 -1.30 14.75
N ALA A 54 -3.93 -0.43 15.61
CA ALA A 54 -5.00 0.49 15.23
C ALA A 54 -4.57 1.48 14.12
N PHE A 55 -3.30 1.85 14.08
CA PHE A 55 -2.75 2.67 13.01
C PHE A 55 -2.64 1.91 11.69
N LEU A 56 -2.19 0.66 11.71
CA LEU A 56 -2.21 -0.20 10.52
C LEU A 56 -3.64 -0.44 10.06
N ASP A 57 -4.60 -0.55 10.97
CA ASP A 57 -6.02 -0.66 10.64
C ASP A 57 -6.53 0.54 9.85
N TYR A 58 -6.23 1.74 10.36
CA TYR A 58 -6.56 2.98 9.69
C TYR A 58 -5.90 3.10 8.30
N LEU A 59 -4.65 2.68 8.17
CA LEU A 59 -3.95 2.69 6.89
C LEU A 59 -4.58 1.72 5.89
N TYR A 60 -5.06 0.57 6.36
CA TYR A 60 -5.68 -0.44 5.52
C TYR A 60 -7.05 0.01 5.03
N ASP A 61 -7.86 0.62 5.88
CA ASP A 61 -9.16 1.14 5.48
C ASP A 61 -8.99 2.17 4.37
N ARG A 62 -8.04 3.11 4.54
CA ARG A 62 -7.68 4.09 3.51
C ARG A 62 -7.14 3.44 2.23
N TYR A 63 -6.33 2.39 2.35
CA TYR A 63 -5.80 1.67 1.20
C TYR A 63 -6.91 0.95 0.43
N THR A 64 -7.84 0.31 1.15
CA THR A 64 -9.02 -0.35 0.59
C THR A 64 -9.92 0.64 -0.14
N GLU A 65 -10.17 1.81 0.44
CA GLU A 65 -10.94 2.88 -0.22
C GLU A 65 -10.27 3.31 -1.54
N ARG A 66 -8.96 3.54 -1.54
CA ARG A 66 -8.21 3.90 -2.76
C ARG A 66 -8.26 2.81 -3.83
N LEU A 67 -8.24 1.54 -3.44
CA LEU A 67 -8.35 0.42 -4.39
C LEU A 67 -9.78 0.25 -4.92
N ALA A 68 -10.80 0.50 -4.10
CA ALA A 68 -12.21 0.43 -4.51
C ALA A 68 -12.55 1.48 -5.60
N ASP A 69 -11.91 2.65 -5.57
CA ASP A 69 -12.09 3.69 -6.59
C ASP A 69 -11.53 3.31 -7.98
N VAL A 70 -10.76 2.21 -8.08
CA VAL A 70 -10.14 1.75 -9.34
C VAL A 70 -11.14 1.05 -10.27
N ASP A 71 -12.37 0.80 -9.86
CA ASP A 71 -13.31 -0.08 -10.58
C ASP A 71 -13.87 0.50 -11.91
N GLU A 72 -13.58 1.77 -12.24
CA GLU A 72 -14.08 2.42 -13.46
C GLU A 72 -13.09 2.31 -14.63
N GLY A 73 -13.38 1.44 -15.62
CA GLY A 73 -12.60 1.40 -16.87
C GLY A 73 -12.49 0.03 -17.52
N SER A 74 -11.65 -0.07 -18.55
CA SER A 74 -11.25 -1.38 -19.09
C SER A 74 -10.30 -2.09 -18.10
N PRO A 75 -10.15 -3.42 -18.16
CA PRO A 75 -9.17 -4.15 -17.33
C PRO A 75 -7.74 -3.61 -17.44
N ARG A 76 -7.39 -3.00 -18.57
CA ARG A 76 -6.11 -2.30 -18.74
C ARG A 76 -6.06 -1.02 -17.90
N ASP A 77 -7.09 -0.18 -17.99
CA ASP A 77 -7.15 1.08 -17.25
C ASP A 77 -7.14 0.81 -15.73
N ARG A 78 -7.85 -0.23 -15.30
CA ARG A 78 -7.84 -0.69 -13.90
C ARG A 78 -6.45 -1.10 -13.46
N LEU A 79 -5.74 -1.89 -14.27
CA LEU A 79 -4.37 -2.32 -13.94
C LEU A 79 -3.40 -1.13 -13.85
N ASP A 80 -3.50 -0.17 -14.76
CA ASP A 80 -2.70 1.07 -14.73
C ASP A 80 -3.02 1.89 -13.46
N ALA A 81 -4.30 2.02 -13.10
CA ALA A 81 -4.71 2.69 -11.87
C ALA A 81 -4.26 1.96 -10.60
N LEU A 82 -4.17 0.63 -10.59
CA LEU A 82 -3.56 -0.12 -9.47
C LEU A 82 -2.07 0.18 -9.33
N PHE A 83 -1.35 0.35 -10.44
CA PHE A 83 0.04 0.81 -10.41
C PHE A 83 0.12 2.24 -9.90
N ASP A 84 -0.77 3.13 -10.32
CA ASP A 84 -0.81 4.50 -9.79
C ASP A 84 -1.06 4.50 -8.29
N VAL A 85 -2.02 3.73 -7.76
CA VAL A 85 -2.23 3.62 -6.31
C VAL A 85 -1.00 3.06 -5.58
N SER A 86 -0.25 2.16 -6.22
CA SER A 86 0.93 1.50 -5.64
C SER A 86 2.20 2.35 -5.68
N PHE A 87 2.32 3.30 -6.61
CA PHE A 87 3.54 4.08 -6.84
C PHE A 87 3.36 5.60 -6.70
N ASP A 88 2.16 6.11 -6.98
CA ASP A 88 1.78 7.50 -6.80
C ASP A 88 1.27 7.75 -5.37
N ASP A 89 2.08 8.53 -4.66
CA ASP A 89 1.73 9.08 -3.38
C ASP A 89 0.64 10.15 -3.54
N GLY A 90 0.54 10.80 -4.70
CA GLY A 90 -0.16 12.07 -4.83
C GLY A 90 0.60 13.18 -4.10
N PRO A 91 0.11 14.43 -4.13
CA PRO A 91 0.76 15.56 -3.47
C PRO A 91 0.86 15.42 -1.94
N ASP A 92 0.03 14.54 -1.34
CA ASP A 92 -0.06 14.29 0.10
C ASP A 92 0.30 12.85 0.50
N GLY A 93 0.80 12.01 -0.41
CA GLY A 93 1.05 10.62 -0.07
C GLY A 93 2.31 10.41 0.74
N PRO A 94 2.63 9.14 1.01
CA PRO A 94 3.67 8.81 1.95
C PRO A 94 5.03 9.33 1.49
N GLN A 95 5.43 10.44 2.12
CA GLN A 95 6.75 11.02 1.99
C GLN A 95 7.80 9.93 2.20
N GLN A 96 8.98 10.08 1.62
CA GLN A 96 10.10 9.13 1.79
C GLN A 96 10.30 8.68 3.26
N ALA A 97 10.04 9.58 4.20
CA ALA A 97 10.00 9.30 5.63
C ALA A 97 8.99 8.21 6.03
N PHE A 98 7.74 8.28 5.56
CA PHE A 98 6.73 7.25 5.81
C PHE A 98 7.10 5.91 5.17
N ARG A 99 7.58 5.91 3.92
CA ARG A 99 8.06 4.68 3.24
C ARG A 99 9.18 4.02 4.06
N THR A 100 10.09 4.83 4.59
CA THR A 100 11.17 4.36 5.49
C THR A 100 10.59 3.76 6.77
N ALA A 101 9.64 4.44 7.41
CA ALA A 101 9.03 3.93 8.63
C ALA A 101 8.24 2.63 8.41
N MET A 102 7.52 2.50 7.28
CA MET A 102 6.83 1.25 6.93
C MET A 102 7.79 0.09 6.70
N LEU A 103 8.99 0.34 6.15
CA LEU A 103 10.04 -0.68 6.07
C LEU A 103 10.49 -1.12 7.48
N GLU A 104 10.64 -0.19 8.42
CA GLU A 104 10.99 -0.51 9.81
C GLU A 104 9.88 -1.32 10.53
N VAL A 105 8.61 -0.98 10.29
CA VAL A 105 7.44 -1.74 10.77
C VAL A 105 7.43 -3.14 10.17
N THR A 106 7.65 -3.27 8.87
CA THR A 106 7.72 -4.57 8.18
C THR A 106 8.81 -5.46 8.77
N ALA A 107 9.95 -4.86 9.17
CA ALA A 107 11.02 -5.59 9.83
C ALA A 107 10.64 -6.16 11.22
N GLN A 108 9.54 -5.69 11.83
CA GLN A 108 9.02 -6.24 13.09
C GLN A 108 8.11 -7.46 12.92
N ALA A 109 7.49 -7.65 11.75
CA ALA A 109 6.54 -8.74 11.51
C ALA A 109 7.06 -10.16 11.88
N PRO A 110 8.37 -10.48 11.75
CA PRO A 110 8.89 -11.75 12.23
C PRO A 110 8.76 -11.98 13.75
N TYR A 111 8.58 -10.92 14.53
CA TYR A 111 8.58 -10.90 15.99
C TYR A 111 7.23 -10.50 16.61
N ASP A 112 6.31 -9.94 15.81
CA ASP A 112 5.00 -9.48 16.23
C ASP A 112 3.93 -10.03 15.28
N ASP A 113 3.10 -10.94 15.79
CA ASP A 113 2.06 -11.62 15.01
C ASP A 113 0.94 -10.65 14.60
N ALA A 114 0.60 -9.65 15.42
CA ALA A 114 -0.45 -8.69 15.08
C ALA A 114 -0.03 -7.78 13.92
N ILE A 115 1.23 -7.32 13.93
CA ILE A 115 1.79 -6.58 12.79
C ILE A 115 1.83 -7.48 11.55
N ARG A 116 2.30 -8.73 11.70
CA ARG A 116 2.39 -9.68 10.59
C ARG A 116 1.04 -9.93 9.94
N ASP A 117 0.02 -10.23 10.74
CA ASP A 117 -1.32 -10.55 10.25
C ASP A 117 -1.88 -9.35 9.49
N ARG A 118 -1.70 -8.13 10.02
CA ARG A 118 -2.19 -6.94 9.34
C ARG A 118 -1.47 -6.66 8.03
N LEU A 119 -0.14 -6.81 7.99
CA LEU A 119 0.62 -6.68 6.74
C LEU A 119 0.26 -7.76 5.71
N ALA A 120 -0.07 -8.98 6.15
CA ALA A 120 -0.55 -10.04 5.27
C ALA A 120 -1.91 -9.69 4.64
N GLU A 121 -2.80 -9.02 5.38
CA GLU A 121 -4.08 -8.54 4.83
C GLU A 121 -3.88 -7.47 3.75
N PHE A 122 -2.92 -6.53 3.90
CA PHE A 122 -2.57 -5.59 2.83
C PHE A 122 -2.07 -6.30 1.56
N ASP A 123 -1.19 -7.30 1.74
CA ASP A 123 -0.60 -8.08 0.65
C ASP A 123 -1.68 -8.89 -0.10
N GLU A 124 -2.57 -9.55 0.65
CA GLU A 124 -3.69 -10.33 0.10
C GLU A 124 -4.69 -9.45 -0.65
N LEU A 125 -5.00 -8.25 -0.12
CA LEU A 125 -5.91 -7.31 -0.76
C LEU A 125 -5.37 -6.85 -2.13
N LEU A 126 -4.10 -6.46 -2.21
CA LEU A 126 -3.47 -6.06 -3.47
C LEU A 126 -3.40 -7.22 -4.45
N PHE A 127 -3.01 -8.41 -3.98
CA PHE A 127 -2.98 -9.62 -4.79
C PHE A 127 -4.34 -9.91 -5.41
N GLU A 128 -5.41 -9.88 -4.61
CA GLU A 128 -6.75 -10.23 -5.08
C GLU A 128 -7.25 -9.20 -6.11
N GLN A 129 -7.03 -7.91 -5.87
CA GLN A 129 -7.44 -6.86 -6.80
C GLN A 129 -6.72 -6.98 -8.16
N LEU A 130 -5.43 -7.29 -8.15
CA LEU A 130 -4.65 -7.58 -9.36
C LEU A 130 -5.16 -8.84 -10.06
N ARG A 131 -5.39 -9.93 -9.30
CA ARG A 131 -5.87 -11.21 -9.83
C ARG A 131 -7.23 -11.07 -10.51
N GLU A 132 -8.16 -10.38 -9.88
CA GLU A 132 -9.50 -10.13 -10.42
C GLU A 132 -9.44 -9.28 -11.69
N THR A 133 -8.65 -8.20 -11.67
CA THR A 133 -8.44 -7.34 -12.84
C THR A 133 -7.86 -8.11 -14.02
N ILE A 134 -6.87 -8.97 -13.78
CA ILE A 134 -6.25 -9.79 -14.82
C ILE A 134 -7.22 -10.87 -15.32
N ALA A 135 -7.98 -11.50 -14.43
CA ALA A 135 -8.97 -12.50 -14.81
C ALA A 135 -10.06 -11.90 -15.72
N ASP A 136 -10.59 -10.72 -15.37
CA ASP A 136 -11.55 -10.00 -16.20
C ASP A 136 -10.94 -9.61 -17.55
N GLY A 137 -9.69 -9.15 -17.57
CA GLY A 137 -8.98 -8.85 -18.81
C GLY A 137 -8.78 -10.07 -19.72
N VAL A 138 -8.53 -11.26 -19.15
CA VAL A 138 -8.46 -12.51 -19.91
C VAL A 138 -9.84 -12.91 -20.45
N GLU A 139 -10.89 -12.83 -19.62
CA GLU A 139 -12.26 -13.17 -20.02
C GLU A 139 -12.80 -12.26 -21.13
N THR A 140 -12.50 -10.97 -21.05
CA THR A 140 -12.90 -9.95 -22.03
C THR A 140 -11.99 -9.88 -23.26
N GLY A 141 -10.88 -10.62 -23.27
CA GLY A 141 -9.92 -10.68 -24.38
C GLY A 141 -9.00 -9.45 -24.49
N VAL A 142 -8.94 -8.61 -23.46
CA VAL A 142 -7.97 -7.51 -23.33
C VAL A 142 -6.56 -8.07 -23.09
N PHE A 143 -6.48 -9.07 -22.21
CA PHE A 143 -5.27 -9.84 -21.93
C PHE A 143 -5.28 -11.18 -22.67
N ASP A 144 -4.07 -11.71 -22.92
CA ASP A 144 -3.85 -12.96 -23.64
C ASP A 144 -4.39 -14.15 -22.85
N ASP A 145 -5.08 -15.07 -23.53
CA ASP A 145 -5.76 -16.21 -22.91
C ASP A 145 -4.82 -17.25 -22.28
N ARG A 146 -3.52 -17.15 -22.57
CA ARG A 146 -2.47 -17.99 -21.96
C ARG A 146 -1.97 -17.44 -20.61
N VAL A 147 -2.38 -16.24 -20.22
CA VAL A 147 -2.04 -15.65 -18.93
C VAL A 147 -2.78 -16.39 -17.82
N ASP A 148 -2.04 -16.89 -16.84
CA ASP A 148 -2.62 -17.34 -15.57
C ASP A 148 -2.77 -16.13 -14.63
N PRO A 149 -4.00 -15.71 -14.28
CA PRO A 149 -4.21 -14.52 -13.46
C PRO A 149 -3.55 -14.58 -12.10
N ALA A 150 -3.51 -15.75 -11.46
CA ALA A 150 -2.92 -15.89 -10.12
C ALA A 150 -1.39 -15.77 -10.18
N VAL A 151 -0.76 -16.38 -11.19
CA VAL A 151 0.70 -16.27 -11.37
C VAL A 151 1.12 -14.86 -11.72
N ALA A 152 0.35 -14.19 -12.58
CA ALA A 152 0.62 -12.80 -12.95
C ALA A 152 0.43 -11.85 -11.76
N ALA A 153 -0.65 -12.01 -10.99
CA ALA A 153 -0.89 -11.21 -9.78
C ALA A 153 0.24 -11.40 -8.74
N GLU A 154 0.62 -12.64 -8.44
CA GLU A 154 1.73 -12.94 -7.52
C GLU A 154 3.03 -12.24 -7.94
N PHE A 155 3.36 -12.31 -9.23
CA PHE A 155 4.55 -11.65 -9.77
C PHE A 155 4.49 -10.12 -9.62
N LEU A 156 3.34 -9.51 -9.91
CA LEU A 156 3.14 -8.07 -9.79
C LEU A 156 3.19 -7.61 -8.34
N THR A 157 2.48 -8.28 -7.42
CA THR A 157 2.51 -8.01 -5.97
C THR A 157 3.95 -8.07 -5.43
N ALA A 158 4.67 -9.17 -5.70
CA ALA A 158 6.05 -9.32 -5.26
C ALA A 158 6.99 -8.25 -5.85
N THR A 159 6.74 -7.84 -7.09
CA THR A 159 7.53 -6.79 -7.76
C THR A 159 7.28 -5.42 -7.15
N ILE A 160 6.02 -5.08 -6.84
CA ILE A 160 5.63 -3.83 -6.16
C ILE A 160 6.24 -3.78 -4.76
N THR A 161 6.09 -4.82 -3.95
CA THR A 161 6.69 -4.90 -2.60
C THR A 161 8.21 -4.79 -2.64
N GLY A 162 8.85 -5.47 -3.60
CA GLY A 162 10.29 -5.36 -3.84
C GLY A 162 10.73 -3.96 -4.26
N ALA A 163 9.87 -3.21 -4.96
CA ALA A 163 10.10 -1.83 -5.35
C ALA A 163 10.28 -0.92 -4.15
N HIS A 164 9.28 -0.92 -3.27
CA HIS A 164 9.23 -0.03 -2.10
C HIS A 164 10.45 -0.30 -1.22
N THR A 165 10.79 -1.57 -1.05
CA THR A 165 12.00 -1.98 -0.33
C THR A 165 13.28 -1.43 -0.98
N ARG A 166 13.44 -1.56 -2.30
CA ARG A 166 14.65 -1.09 -3.02
C ARG A 166 14.75 0.42 -3.08
N GLU A 167 13.62 1.12 -3.16
CA GLU A 167 13.59 2.56 -3.11
C GLU A 167 14.13 3.08 -1.78
N VAL A 168 13.61 2.56 -0.67
CA VAL A 168 14.06 2.94 0.67
C VAL A 168 15.49 2.47 0.94
N ALA A 169 15.79 1.18 0.71
CA ALA A 169 17.06 0.58 1.11
C ALA A 169 18.23 0.92 0.18
N ALA A 170 17.97 1.22 -1.09
CA ALA A 170 19.00 1.42 -2.11
C ALA A 170 18.86 2.73 -2.90
N GLY A 171 17.88 3.59 -2.58
CA GLY A 171 17.64 4.83 -3.30
C GLY A 171 17.24 4.61 -4.76
N ALA A 172 16.68 3.44 -5.09
CA ALA A 172 16.27 3.14 -6.45
C ALA A 172 15.02 3.99 -6.82
N PRO A 173 15.02 4.71 -7.95
CA PRO A 173 13.87 5.54 -8.32
C PRO A 173 12.65 4.67 -8.66
N SER A 174 11.52 4.96 -8.02
CA SER A 174 10.21 4.31 -8.22
C SER A 174 9.69 4.46 -9.66
N ASP A 175 9.90 5.62 -10.29
CA ASP A 175 9.48 5.89 -11.68
C ASP A 175 10.02 4.87 -12.69
N ARG A 176 11.23 4.35 -12.45
CA ARG A 176 11.82 3.32 -13.32
C ARG A 176 11.09 2.00 -13.22
N LEU A 177 10.54 1.68 -12.06
CA LEU A 177 9.80 0.44 -11.91
C LEU A 177 8.40 0.55 -12.45
N TYR A 178 7.71 1.68 -12.22
CA TYR A 178 6.42 1.95 -12.86
C TYR A 178 6.52 1.73 -14.38
N ALA A 179 7.49 2.39 -15.02
CA ALA A 179 7.73 2.21 -16.46
C ALA A 179 8.03 0.76 -16.85
N ALA A 180 8.79 0.02 -16.03
CA ALA A 180 9.12 -1.38 -16.29
C ALA A 180 7.91 -2.31 -16.14
N LEU A 181 7.01 -2.05 -15.18
CA LEU A 181 5.78 -2.80 -14.97
C LEU A 181 4.78 -2.55 -16.09
N THR A 182 4.63 -1.31 -16.55
CA THR A 182 3.85 -0.99 -17.74
C THR A 182 4.40 -1.72 -18.97
N GLU A 183 5.71 -1.61 -19.24
CA GLU A 183 6.35 -2.29 -20.38
C GLU A 183 6.24 -3.83 -20.29
N TYR A 184 6.36 -4.39 -19.09
CA TYR A 184 6.20 -5.83 -18.86
C TYR A 184 4.76 -6.27 -19.15
N THR A 185 3.78 -5.55 -18.61
CA THR A 185 2.35 -5.77 -18.85
C THR A 185 2.03 -5.72 -20.34
N GLU A 186 2.53 -4.71 -21.04
CA GLU A 186 2.32 -4.57 -22.48
C GLU A 186 2.88 -5.74 -23.29
N ARG A 187 4.02 -6.29 -22.87
CA ARG A 187 4.69 -7.38 -23.60
C ARG A 187 4.18 -8.77 -23.25
N HIS A 188 3.74 -8.97 -22.02
CA HIS A 188 3.49 -10.30 -21.47
C HIS A 188 2.03 -10.56 -21.11
N LEU A 189 1.23 -9.51 -20.92
CA LEU A 189 -0.19 -9.64 -20.58
C LEU A 189 -1.11 -9.32 -21.76
N LEU A 190 -0.77 -8.39 -22.65
CA LEU A 190 -1.66 -8.01 -23.75
C LEU A 190 -1.82 -9.08 -24.83
N ALA A 191 -3.07 -9.30 -25.26
CA ALA A 191 -3.36 -10.14 -26.41
C ALA A 191 -2.77 -9.56 -27.71
N ALA A 192 -2.30 -10.44 -28.61
CA ALA A 192 -1.79 -10.03 -29.92
C ALA A 192 -2.90 -9.35 -30.75
N GLY A 193 -2.91 -8.01 -30.78
CA GLY A 193 -3.88 -7.20 -31.52
C GLY A 193 -4.58 -6.10 -30.70
N SER A 194 -4.33 -6.01 -29.39
CA SER A 194 -4.94 -4.98 -28.52
C SER A 194 -4.17 -3.64 -28.49
N THR A 195 -3.18 -3.44 -29.36
CA THR A 195 -2.57 -2.11 -29.57
C THR A 195 -3.63 -1.16 -30.11
N GLY A 196 -4.07 -0.24 -29.25
CA GLY A 196 -5.20 0.65 -29.48
C GLY A 196 -5.19 1.36 -30.84
N VAL A 197 -6.34 1.32 -31.49
CA VAL A 197 -6.74 2.36 -32.44
C VAL A 197 -7.60 3.34 -31.64
N ALA A 198 -6.96 4.41 -31.17
CA ALA A 198 -7.64 5.67 -30.91
C ALA A 198 -7.39 6.54 -32.15
N ASP A 199 -8.45 6.77 -32.93
CA ASP A 199 -8.53 7.75 -34.02
C ASP A 199 -9.15 9.04 -33.46
#